data_AF-A0A3D5ZQ17-F1
#
_entry.id   AF-A0A3D5ZQ17-F1
#
_cell.length_a   1.000
_cell.length_b   1.000
_cell.length_c   1.000
_cell.angle_alpha   90.00
_cell.angle_beta   90.00
_cell.angle_gamma   90.00
#
_symmetry.space_group_name_H-M   'P 1'
#
loop_
_entity.id
_entity.type
_entity.pdbx_description
1 polymer ?
#
loop_
_entity_poly.entity_id
_entity_poly.type
_entity_poly.pdbx_seq_one_letter_code
_entity_poly.pdbx_strand_id
1 'polypeptide(L)'
;MKRYKITAFFTVLLIVLSIFPACGKVKYNAKIYNMSEESFLSSFLEENKVKGAYYKNPDYAEGSDEKYYYDETSPVCRTFIVNNSGDYSLIFSGNELTVNFDKEMILIYVFADVNPCRNYLLNKVVIDGETAKVYFGLEKSDKKDATAPYQRVLIVKTDKLDISEAEFIKQR
;
A
#
# COMPACT_ATOMS: atom_id res chain seq x y z
N MET A 1 36.70 -29.05 39.40
CA MET A 1 35.39 -29.14 38.73
C MET A 1 34.52 -27.89 38.90
N LYS A 2 34.86 -26.75 38.27
CA LYS A 2 34.06 -25.50 38.42
C LYS A 2 33.91 -24.63 37.16
N ARG A 3 34.58 -24.94 36.05
CA ARG A 3 34.59 -24.06 34.85
C ARG A 3 33.51 -24.40 33.81
N TYR A 4 33.05 -25.65 33.77
CA TYR A 4 32.04 -26.14 32.82
C TYR A 4 30.60 -25.77 33.18
N LYS A 5 30.33 -25.43 34.46
CA LYS A 5 28.97 -25.06 34.90
C LYS A 5 28.60 -23.62 34.48
N ILE A 6 29.58 -22.75 34.28
CA ILE A 6 29.37 -21.35 33.87
C ILE A 6 29.16 -21.26 32.36
N THR A 7 29.93 -22.03 31.57
CA THR A 7 29.79 -22.05 30.10
C THR A 7 28.48 -22.65 29.61
N ALA A 8 27.96 -23.67 30.29
CA ALA A 8 26.65 -24.26 29.97
C ALA A 8 25.49 -23.29 30.25
N PHE A 9 25.62 -22.42 31.25
CA PHE A 9 24.57 -21.46 31.61
C PHE A 9 24.44 -20.32 30.59
N PHE A 10 25.57 -19.84 30.04
CA PHE A 10 25.57 -18.81 29.00
C PHE A 10 25.06 -19.31 27.64
N THR A 11 25.30 -20.57 27.30
CA THR A 11 24.80 -21.15 26.04
C THR A 11 23.28 -21.38 26.08
N VAL A 12 22.73 -21.80 27.22
CA VAL A 12 21.27 -21.92 27.37
C VAL A 12 20.59 -20.55 27.37
N LEU A 13 21.20 -19.51 27.98
CA LEU A 13 20.64 -18.15 27.99
C LEU A 13 20.58 -17.51 26.58
N LEU A 14 21.57 -17.77 25.73
CA LEU A 14 21.59 -17.31 24.33
C LEU A 14 20.55 -18.01 23.45
N ILE A 15 20.21 -19.27 23.74
CA ILE A 15 19.19 -20.04 23.01
C ILE A 15 17.77 -19.64 23.43
N VAL A 16 17.58 -19.14 24.66
CA VAL A 16 16.26 -18.65 25.13
C VAL A 16 15.93 -17.26 24.57
N LEU A 17 16.93 -16.44 24.25
CA LEU A 17 16.73 -15.11 23.64
C LEU A 17 16.39 -15.14 22.14
N SER A 18 16.60 -16.27 21.45
CA SER A 18 16.28 -16.42 20.03
C SER A 18 14.87 -16.96 19.75
N ILE A 19 14.06 -17.20 20.78
CA ILE A 19 12.67 -17.67 20.66
C ILE A 19 11.69 -16.57 21.06
N PHE A 20 11.81 -15.40 20.44
CA PHE A 20 10.63 -14.57 20.24
C PHE A 20 10.10 -14.88 18.85
N PRO A 21 9.06 -15.72 18.70
CA PRO A 21 8.25 -15.63 17.50
C PRO A 21 7.72 -14.18 17.51
N ALA A 22 8.22 -13.36 16.58
CA ALA A 22 7.71 -12.03 16.33
C ALA A 22 6.27 -12.17 15.84
N CYS A 23 5.37 -12.36 16.78
CA CYS A 23 3.94 -12.44 16.58
C CYS A 23 3.46 -11.02 16.23
N GLY A 24 3.60 -10.68 14.95
CA GLY A 24 2.62 -9.92 14.17
C GLY A 24 2.21 -8.53 14.63
N LYS A 25 2.96 -7.83 15.49
CA LYS A 25 2.73 -6.39 15.67
C LYS A 25 3.41 -5.65 14.53
N VAL A 26 2.63 -4.92 13.75
CA VAL A 26 3.16 -3.94 12.79
C VAL A 26 4.07 -3.00 13.58
N LYS A 27 5.38 -3.06 13.30
CA LYS A 27 6.42 -2.40 14.13
C LYS A 27 6.32 -0.87 14.08
N TYR A 28 5.78 -0.37 12.99
CA TYR A 28 5.49 1.04 12.72
C TYR A 28 4.00 1.26 12.97
N ASN A 29 3.58 2.46 13.38
CA ASN A 29 2.16 2.81 13.51
C ASN A 29 1.48 2.95 12.13
N ALA A 30 1.63 1.92 11.28
CA ALA A 30 1.16 1.91 9.91
C ALA A 30 -0.31 1.46 9.84
N LYS A 31 -1.10 2.17 9.05
CA LYS A 31 -2.53 1.93 8.83
C LYS A 31 -2.85 2.09 7.36
N ILE A 32 -3.65 1.17 6.84
CA ILE A 32 -4.17 1.20 5.47
C ILE A 32 -5.50 1.95 5.44
N TYR A 33 -5.71 2.74 4.39
CA TYR A 33 -6.94 3.48 4.15
C TYR A 33 -7.49 3.09 2.78
N ASN A 34 -8.75 2.65 2.79
CA ASN A 34 -9.51 2.31 1.59
C ASN A 34 -10.35 3.55 1.22
N MET A 35 -9.76 4.45 0.43
CA MET A 35 -10.39 5.71 0.02
C MET A 35 -11.19 5.53 -1.28
N SER A 36 -12.18 6.40 -1.48
CA SER A 36 -12.92 6.48 -2.74
C SER A 36 -12.10 7.26 -3.78
N GLU A 37 -12.50 7.15 -5.05
CA GLU A 37 -11.89 7.91 -6.14
C GLU A 37 -11.99 9.44 -5.91
N GLU A 38 -13.09 9.89 -5.31
CA GLU A 38 -13.37 11.29 -5.00
C GLU A 38 -12.35 11.93 -4.04
N SER A 39 -11.62 11.12 -3.25
CA SER A 39 -10.55 11.56 -2.36
C SER A 39 -9.30 12.08 -3.10
N PHE A 40 -9.19 11.78 -4.40
CA PHE A 40 -8.02 12.10 -5.23
C PHE A 40 -8.33 13.20 -6.25
N LEU A 41 -7.33 13.99 -6.58
CA LEU A 41 -7.43 14.93 -7.70
C LEU A 41 -7.59 14.15 -9.01
N SER A 42 -8.51 14.59 -9.87
CA SER A 42 -8.71 13.98 -11.19
C SER A 42 -7.44 14.01 -12.04
N SER A 43 -6.66 15.10 -11.96
CA SER A 43 -5.36 15.20 -12.64
C SER A 43 -4.38 14.13 -12.18
N PHE A 44 -4.32 13.85 -10.87
CA PHE A 44 -3.46 12.79 -10.34
C PHE A 44 -3.87 11.41 -10.90
N LEU A 45 -5.16 11.10 -10.93
CA LEU A 45 -5.66 9.82 -11.46
C LEU A 45 -5.37 9.66 -12.96
N GLU A 46 -5.61 10.70 -13.76
CA GLU A 46 -5.37 10.71 -15.20
C GLU A 46 -3.89 10.60 -15.57
N GLU A 47 -2.99 11.25 -14.83
CA GLU A 47 -1.54 11.16 -15.05
C GLU A 47 -0.95 9.81 -14.61
N ASN A 48 -1.62 9.14 -13.67
CA ASN A 48 -1.12 7.93 -13.02
C ASN A 48 -1.93 6.67 -13.37
N LYS A 49 -2.43 6.61 -14.62
CA LYS A 49 -3.05 5.41 -15.19
C LYS A 49 -2.15 4.19 -15.05
N VAL A 50 -2.79 3.04 -14.94
CA VAL A 50 -2.17 1.73 -14.76
C VAL A 50 -2.75 0.75 -15.77
N LYS A 51 -1.88 -0.12 -16.26
CA LYS A 51 -2.28 -1.17 -17.18
C LYS A 51 -3.25 -2.12 -16.52
N GLY A 52 -4.22 -2.54 -17.31
CA GLY A 52 -5.20 -3.52 -16.93
C GLY A 52 -6.47 -2.95 -16.33
N ALA A 53 -6.66 -1.62 -16.37
CA ALA A 53 -7.89 -0.94 -15.97
C ALA A 53 -8.64 -0.39 -17.20
N TYR A 54 -9.95 -0.20 -17.07
CA TYR A 54 -10.76 0.53 -18.05
C TYR A 54 -10.81 2.02 -17.69
N TYR A 55 -10.66 2.87 -18.71
CA TYR A 55 -10.77 4.33 -18.59
C TYR A 55 -11.82 4.86 -19.54
N LYS A 56 -12.45 5.98 -19.18
CA LYS A 56 -13.38 6.66 -20.08
C LYS A 56 -12.61 7.19 -21.28
N ASN A 57 -13.14 6.94 -22.48
CA ASN A 57 -12.57 7.50 -23.69
C ASN A 57 -12.84 9.02 -23.72
N PRO A 58 -11.79 9.88 -23.76
CA PRO A 58 -11.98 11.33 -23.81
C PRO A 58 -12.67 11.79 -25.11
N ASP A 59 -12.53 11.01 -26.19
CA ASP A 59 -13.12 11.29 -27.50
C ASP A 59 -14.52 10.68 -27.69
N TYR A 60 -15.12 10.17 -26.60
CA TYR A 60 -16.44 9.55 -26.66
C TYR A 60 -17.52 10.53 -27.13
N ALA A 61 -18.17 10.17 -28.25
CA ALA A 61 -19.42 10.77 -28.71
C ALA A 61 -20.61 9.86 -28.35
N GLU A 62 -21.72 10.46 -27.92
CA GLU A 62 -22.94 9.74 -27.56
C GLU A 62 -23.47 8.93 -28.75
N GLY A 63 -23.65 7.61 -28.55
CA GLY A 63 -24.03 6.66 -29.61
C GLY A 63 -22.88 5.85 -30.20
N SER A 64 -21.63 6.09 -29.77
CA SER A 64 -20.48 5.22 -30.07
C SER A 64 -20.37 4.06 -29.07
N ASP A 65 -19.89 2.91 -29.53
CA ASP A 65 -19.61 1.74 -28.67
C ASP A 65 -18.32 1.90 -27.84
N GLU A 66 -17.52 2.94 -28.10
CA GLU A 66 -16.17 3.13 -27.53
C GLU A 66 -16.14 4.03 -26.29
N LYS A 67 -17.15 3.94 -25.41
CA LYS A 67 -17.25 4.77 -24.19
C LYS A 67 -16.07 4.59 -23.22
N TYR A 68 -15.51 3.39 -23.18
CA TYR A 68 -14.36 3.05 -22.35
C TYR A 68 -13.34 2.29 -23.19
N TYR A 69 -12.06 2.47 -22.89
CA TYR A 69 -10.97 1.69 -23.44
C TYR A 69 -10.23 0.95 -22.34
N TYR A 70 -9.70 -0.22 -22.66
CA TYR A 70 -8.83 -0.99 -21.79
C TYR A 70 -7.38 -0.52 -21.97
N ASP A 71 -6.71 -0.12 -20.90
CA ASP A 71 -5.33 0.35 -20.97
C ASP A 71 -4.34 -0.83 -20.94
N GLU A 72 -3.59 -1.00 -22.03
CA GLU A 72 -2.55 -2.03 -22.15
C GLU A 72 -1.12 -1.49 -22.09
N THR A 73 -0.94 -0.17 -22.07
CA THR A 73 0.33 0.53 -22.33
C THR A 73 0.93 1.18 -21.09
N SER A 74 0.10 1.55 -20.12
CA SER A 74 0.54 2.13 -18.84
C SER A 74 1.38 1.15 -18.00
N PRO A 75 2.11 1.62 -16.98
CA PRO A 75 2.76 0.74 -16.02
C PRO A 75 1.76 -0.16 -15.29
N VAL A 76 2.14 -1.39 -14.93
CA VAL A 76 1.26 -2.33 -14.19
C VAL A 76 0.82 -1.76 -12.85
N CYS A 77 1.68 -0.99 -12.20
CA CYS A 77 1.40 -0.29 -10.98
C CYS A 77 2.31 0.92 -10.81
N ARG A 78 1.97 1.80 -9.87
CA ARG A 78 2.78 2.98 -9.51
C ARG A 78 2.84 3.09 -7.99
N THR A 79 3.97 3.59 -7.49
CA THR A 79 4.23 3.75 -6.06
C THR A 79 4.71 5.16 -5.77
N PHE A 80 4.23 5.75 -4.69
CA PHE A 80 4.64 7.10 -4.26
C PHE A 80 4.94 7.13 -2.77
N ILE A 81 5.91 7.97 -2.42
CA ILE A 81 6.25 8.33 -1.05
C ILE A 81 5.91 9.80 -0.87
N VAL A 82 4.96 10.10 0.01
CA VAL A 82 4.53 11.47 0.32
C VAL A 82 5.01 11.81 1.72
N ASN A 83 5.98 12.72 1.81
CA ASN A 83 6.65 13.09 3.05
C ASN A 83 6.51 14.58 3.41
N ASN A 84 5.75 15.33 2.62
CA ASN A 84 5.51 16.76 2.80
C ASN A 84 4.12 17.16 2.28
N SER A 85 3.67 18.35 2.68
CA SER A 85 2.35 18.88 2.32
C SER A 85 2.21 19.29 0.86
N GLY A 86 3.33 19.65 0.20
CA GLY A 86 3.33 19.99 -1.22
C GLY A 86 2.90 18.80 -2.07
N ASP A 87 3.58 17.67 -1.91
CA ASP A 87 3.25 16.43 -2.62
C ASP A 87 1.84 15.94 -2.28
N TYR A 88 1.41 16.09 -1.02
CA TYR A 88 0.06 15.75 -0.60
C TYR A 88 -0.99 16.54 -1.39
N SER A 89 -0.79 17.86 -1.54
CA SER A 89 -1.74 18.74 -2.24
C SER A 89 -1.86 18.48 -3.74
N LEU A 90 -0.88 17.79 -4.32
CA LEU A 90 -0.91 17.38 -5.74
C LEU A 90 -1.66 16.07 -5.96
N ILE A 91 -2.02 15.35 -4.89
CA ILE A 91 -2.61 14.01 -4.95
C ILE A 91 -4.06 14.02 -4.45
N PHE A 92 -4.31 14.66 -3.31
CA PHE A 92 -5.60 14.60 -2.62
C PHE A 92 -6.47 15.82 -2.94
N SER A 93 -7.76 15.58 -3.22
CA SER A 93 -8.76 16.62 -3.51
C SER A 93 -9.27 17.34 -2.25
N GLY A 94 -8.95 16.82 -1.06
CA GLY A 94 -9.41 17.34 0.22
C GLY A 94 -8.59 16.88 1.44
N ASN A 95 -9.11 17.14 2.63
CA ASN A 95 -8.45 16.88 3.91
C ASN A 95 -8.91 15.56 4.56
N GLU A 96 -9.29 14.56 3.77
CA GLU A 96 -9.85 13.30 4.28
C GLU A 96 -8.86 12.50 5.13
N LEU A 97 -7.56 12.75 4.96
CA LEU A 97 -6.50 12.17 5.75
C LEU A 97 -5.65 13.24 6.44
N THR A 98 -5.86 13.40 7.75
CA THR A 98 -4.97 14.24 8.55
C THR A 98 -3.62 13.54 8.75
N VAL A 99 -2.55 14.21 8.30
CA VAL A 99 -1.16 13.74 8.40
C VAL A 99 -0.29 14.83 9.00
N ASN A 100 0.47 14.49 10.04
CA ASN A 100 1.53 15.34 10.57
C ASN A 100 2.86 14.98 9.88
N PHE A 101 3.23 15.68 8.82
CA PHE A 101 4.43 15.38 8.03
C PHE A 101 5.78 15.52 8.77
N ASP A 102 5.79 16.08 9.99
CA ASP A 102 6.97 16.05 10.84
C ASP A 102 7.21 14.66 11.44
N LYS A 103 6.14 13.86 11.60
CA LYS A 103 6.16 12.56 12.31
C LYS A 103 5.64 11.40 11.49
N GLU A 104 4.86 11.68 10.45
CA GLU A 104 4.15 10.71 9.63
C GLU A 104 4.51 10.91 8.15
N MET A 105 4.27 9.88 7.36
CA MET A 105 4.35 9.90 5.91
C MET A 105 3.27 9.00 5.31
N ILE A 106 3.06 9.10 4.00
CA ILE A 106 2.12 8.26 3.26
C ILE A 106 2.88 7.46 2.20
N LEU A 107 2.57 6.17 2.10
CA LEU A 107 2.95 5.31 0.98
C LEU A 107 1.70 5.07 0.14
N ILE A 108 1.81 5.25 -1.17
CA ILE A 108 0.69 5.11 -2.11
C ILE A 108 0.99 4.01 -3.11
N TYR A 109 -0.02 3.20 -3.42
CA TYR A 109 0.05 2.18 -4.45
C TYR A 109 -1.15 2.29 -5.40
N VAL A 110 -0.88 2.54 -6.67
CA VAL A 110 -1.89 2.59 -7.72
C VAL A 110 -1.78 1.33 -8.56
N PHE A 111 -2.89 0.61 -8.75
CA PHE A 111 -2.93 -0.66 -9.47
C PHE A 111 -4.33 -0.97 -10.00
N ALA A 112 -4.43 -1.90 -10.96
CA ALA A 112 -5.72 -2.36 -11.44
C ALA A 112 -6.36 -3.37 -10.46
N ASP A 113 -7.63 -3.17 -10.11
CA ASP A 113 -8.40 -4.07 -9.25
C ASP A 113 -9.77 -4.38 -9.85
N VAL A 114 -10.40 -5.44 -9.37
CA VAL A 114 -11.74 -5.89 -9.76
C VAL A 114 -12.70 -5.96 -8.57
N ASN A 115 -12.27 -5.60 -7.35
CA ASN A 115 -13.03 -5.82 -6.12
C ASN A 115 -13.41 -4.50 -5.41
N PRO A 116 -14.33 -3.69 -5.95
CA PRO A 116 -14.64 -2.35 -5.42
C PRO A 116 -15.22 -2.38 -4.02
N CYS A 117 -16.03 -3.40 -3.70
CA CYS A 117 -16.70 -3.50 -2.41
C CYS A 117 -15.87 -4.19 -1.31
N ARG A 118 -14.61 -4.55 -1.61
CA ARG A 118 -13.73 -5.25 -0.66
C ARG A 118 -12.61 -4.35 -0.19
N ASN A 119 -12.42 -4.28 1.13
CA ASN A 119 -11.28 -3.59 1.73
C ASN A 119 -9.99 -4.37 1.57
N TYR A 120 -8.88 -3.66 1.45
CA TYR A 120 -7.57 -4.20 1.73
C TYR A 120 -7.19 -4.00 3.19
N LEU A 121 -6.49 -4.98 3.72
CA LEU A 121 -5.99 -5.06 5.08
C LEU A 121 -4.46 -4.99 5.04
N LEU A 122 -3.88 -4.23 5.96
CA LEU A 122 -2.44 -4.20 6.16
C LEU A 122 -2.03 -5.42 6.97
N ASN A 123 -1.10 -6.22 6.44
CA ASN A 123 -0.59 -7.39 7.14
C ASN A 123 0.66 -7.02 7.93
N LYS A 124 1.65 -6.37 7.28
CA LYS A 124 2.86 -5.86 7.93
C LYS A 124 3.61 -4.87 7.03
N VAL A 125 4.48 -4.08 7.65
CA VAL A 125 5.50 -3.28 6.96
C VAL A 125 6.87 -3.75 7.46
N VAL A 126 7.79 -4.01 6.53
CA VAL A 126 9.17 -4.43 6.81
C VAL A 126 10.11 -3.47 6.11
N ILE A 127 11.16 -3.01 6.79
CA ILE A 127 12.19 -2.16 6.20
C ILE A 127 13.38 -3.05 5.83
N ASP A 128 13.81 -2.94 4.57
CA ASP A 128 14.94 -3.65 3.99
C ASP A 128 15.84 -2.64 3.28
N GLY A 129 16.90 -2.20 3.94
CA GLY A 129 17.69 -1.05 3.49
C GLY A 129 16.85 0.23 3.45
N GLU A 130 16.84 0.90 2.30
CA GLU A 130 16.04 2.11 2.05
C GLU A 130 14.65 1.79 1.44
N THR A 131 14.24 0.52 1.42
CA THR A 131 12.96 0.09 0.85
C THR A 131 11.97 -0.33 1.93
N ALA A 132 10.77 0.25 1.92
CA ALA A 132 9.64 -0.21 2.72
C ALA A 132 8.83 -1.27 1.97
N LYS A 133 8.86 -2.52 2.44
CA LYS A 133 8.05 -3.63 1.93
C LYS A 133 6.71 -3.68 2.67
N VAL A 134 5.64 -3.27 1.98
CA VAL A 134 4.27 -3.19 2.45
C VAL A 134 3.52 -4.46 2.04
N TYR A 135 3.21 -5.31 3.01
CA TYR A 135 2.45 -6.53 2.80
C TYR A 135 0.98 -6.28 3.11
N PHE A 136 0.10 -6.58 2.17
CA PHE A 136 -1.33 -6.30 2.28
C PHE A 136 -2.14 -7.45 1.68
N GLY A 137 -3.38 -7.62 2.13
CA GLY A 137 -4.28 -8.68 1.65
C GLY A 137 -5.68 -8.14 1.43
N LEU A 138 -6.45 -8.80 0.56
CA LEU A 138 -7.85 -8.47 0.35
C LEU A 138 -8.69 -9.12 1.47
N GLU A 139 -9.60 -8.38 2.09
CA GLU A 139 -10.51 -8.94 3.10
C GLU A 139 -11.28 -10.12 2.51
N LYS A 140 -11.42 -11.23 3.24
CA LYS A 140 -12.12 -12.43 2.74
C LYS A 140 -13.62 -12.15 2.64
N SER A 141 -14.20 -12.53 1.51
CA SER A 141 -15.64 -12.44 1.24
C SER A 141 -16.04 -13.60 0.33
N ASP A 142 -17.20 -14.17 0.60
CA ASP A 142 -17.82 -15.21 -0.24
C ASP A 142 -18.69 -14.62 -1.37
N LYS A 143 -18.79 -13.28 -1.44
CA LYS A 143 -19.55 -12.59 -2.47
C LYS A 143 -18.81 -12.64 -3.81
N LYS A 144 -19.57 -12.84 -4.89
CA LYS A 144 -19.11 -12.71 -6.28
C LYS A 144 -19.40 -11.30 -6.78
N ASP A 145 -18.67 -10.33 -6.25
CA ASP A 145 -18.85 -8.90 -6.50
C ASP A 145 -17.72 -8.29 -7.34
N ALA A 146 -17.06 -9.13 -8.15
CA ALA A 146 -16.05 -8.67 -9.08
C ALA A 146 -16.67 -7.84 -10.21
N THR A 147 -16.02 -6.73 -10.56
CA THR A 147 -16.43 -5.82 -11.64
C THR A 147 -15.42 -5.83 -12.78
N ALA A 148 -15.70 -5.04 -13.82
CA ALA A 148 -14.68 -4.65 -14.78
C ALA A 148 -13.47 -4.05 -14.04
N PRO A 149 -12.24 -4.34 -14.48
CA PRO A 149 -11.05 -3.77 -13.88
C PRO A 149 -11.05 -2.24 -13.88
N TYR A 150 -10.67 -1.66 -12.74
CA TYR A 150 -10.62 -0.22 -12.53
C TYR A 150 -9.32 0.16 -11.82
N GLN A 151 -8.94 1.43 -11.91
CA GLN A 151 -7.79 1.97 -11.19
C GLN A 151 -8.14 2.09 -9.70
N ARG A 152 -7.34 1.44 -8.86
CA ARG A 152 -7.45 1.55 -7.40
C ARG A 152 -6.23 2.25 -6.83
N VAL A 153 -6.47 3.16 -5.89
CA VAL A 153 -5.41 3.81 -5.10
C VAL A 153 -5.48 3.29 -3.67
N LEU A 154 -4.40 2.70 -3.21
CA LEU A 154 -4.24 2.19 -1.86
C LEU A 154 -3.30 3.08 -1.07
N ILE A 155 -3.71 3.45 0.14
CA ILE A 155 -3.01 4.41 0.98
C ILE A 155 -2.55 3.74 2.25
N VAL A 156 -1.28 3.88 2.61
CA VAL A 156 -0.73 3.48 3.90
C VAL A 156 -0.13 4.70 4.59
N LYS A 157 -0.75 5.13 5.69
CA LYS A 157 -0.15 6.14 6.58
C LYS A 157 0.72 5.44 7.60
N THR A 158 1.92 5.94 7.86
CA THR A 158 2.86 5.37 8.82
C THR A 158 3.64 6.47 9.52
N ASP A 159 4.31 6.14 10.63
CA ASP A 159 5.39 6.97 11.17
C ASP A 159 6.42 7.25 10.07
N LYS A 160 7.10 8.40 10.13
CA LYS A 160 8.12 8.79 9.15
C LYS A 160 9.27 7.79 9.15
N LEU A 161 9.61 7.32 7.96
CA LEU A 161 10.64 6.34 7.70
C LEU A 161 11.75 7.00 6.88
N ASP A 162 12.98 6.55 7.09
CA ASP A 162 14.13 6.90 6.26
C ASP A 162 14.23 5.90 5.11
N ILE A 163 13.49 6.17 4.03
CA ILE A 163 13.34 5.29 2.86
C ILE A 163 13.35 6.12 1.57
N SER A 164 13.81 5.51 0.49
CA SER A 164 13.77 6.05 -0.87
C SER A 164 12.81 5.26 -1.79
N GLU A 165 12.39 4.06 -1.38
CA GLU A 165 11.51 3.19 -2.15
C GLU A 165 10.40 2.53 -1.30
N ALA A 166 9.26 2.25 -1.93
CA ALA A 166 8.18 1.48 -1.32
C ALA A 166 7.71 0.37 -2.27
N GLU A 167 7.73 -0.88 -1.80
CA GLU A 167 7.31 -2.05 -2.55
C GLU A 167 6.02 -2.62 -1.95
N PHE A 168 5.00 -2.85 -2.77
CA PHE A 168 3.70 -3.37 -2.32
C PHE A 168 3.53 -4.83 -2.73
N ILE A 169 3.38 -5.70 -1.73
CA ILE A 169 3.36 -7.16 -1.90
C ILE A 169 1.99 -7.69 -1.48
N LYS A 170 1.16 -8.03 -2.48
CA LYS A 170 -0.17 -8.62 -2.24
C LYS A 170 -0.04 -10.05 -1.74
N GLN A 171 -0.63 -10.32 -0.57
CA GLN A 171 -0.74 -11.65 0.03
C GLN A 171 -2.12 -12.26 -0.27
N ARG A 172 -2.14 -13.59 -0.41
CA ARG A 172 -3.36 -14.37 -0.67
C ARG A 172 -4.22 -14.56 0.58
#